data_AF-A0A3T0SXA6-F1
#
_entry.id   AF-A0A3T0SXA6-F1
#
_cell.length_a   1.000
_cell.length_b   1.000
_cell.length_c   1.000
_cell.angle_alpha   90.00
_cell.angle_beta   90.00
_cell.angle_gamma   90.00
#
_symmetry.space_group_name_H-M   'P 1'
#
loop_
_entity.id
_entity.type
_entity.pdbx_description
1 polymer ?
#
loop_
_entity_poly.entity_id
_entity_poly.type
_entity_poly.pdbx_seq_one_letter_code
_entity_poly.pdbx_strand_id
1 'polypeptide(L)'
;MSAPTPAPARRRFLTPRRVALLTALTALVVGLALLGLVALQYSTLAAQGFDDVCLAGVGSVPAEEGSLVAGSWSWWPLGGTCRWELLDGTVVDSAPDWSTTAVAITGAALALLGVVGTALALLVRRRAR
;
A
#
# COMPACT_ATOMS: atom_id res chain seq x y z
N MET A 1 37.76 -17.40 -48.38
CA MET A 1 37.59 -16.49 -47.23
C MET A 1 36.33 -16.92 -46.50
N SER A 2 36.46 -17.66 -45.39
CA SER A 2 35.32 -18.14 -44.62
C SER A 2 35.08 -17.19 -43.45
N ALA A 3 33.87 -16.62 -43.35
CA ALA A 3 33.50 -15.70 -42.30
C ALA A 3 33.44 -16.40 -40.93
N PRO A 4 33.84 -15.73 -39.83
CA PRO A 4 33.80 -16.32 -38.51
C PRO A 4 32.35 -16.43 -38.02
N THR A 5 31.93 -17.66 -37.71
CA THR A 5 30.62 -17.95 -37.11
C THR A 5 30.51 -17.25 -35.74
N PRO A 6 29.46 -16.44 -35.49
CA PRO A 6 29.28 -15.79 -34.20
C PRO A 6 29.01 -16.85 -33.12
N ALA A 7 29.82 -16.83 -32.06
CA ALA A 7 29.68 -17.74 -30.92
C ALA A 7 28.30 -17.58 -30.26
N PRO A 8 27.64 -18.68 -29.85
CA PRO A 8 26.32 -18.60 -29.23
C PRO A 8 26.42 -17.84 -27.90
N ALA A 9 25.56 -16.82 -27.75
CA ALA A 9 25.44 -16.05 -26.52
C ALA A 9 25.11 -16.98 -25.35
N ARG A 10 26.11 -17.29 -24.51
CA ARG A 10 25.92 -18.06 -23.27
C ARG A 10 24.92 -17.32 -22.39
N ARG A 11 23.69 -17.84 -22.30
CA ARG A 11 22.71 -17.44 -21.29
C ARG A 11 23.34 -17.67 -19.91
N ARG A 12 23.75 -16.60 -19.24
CA ARG A 12 24.24 -16.66 -17.85
C ARG A 12 23.06 -17.06 -16.97
N PHE A 13 22.96 -18.34 -16.65
CA PHE A 13 22.00 -18.82 -15.65
C PHE A 13 22.25 -18.07 -14.33
N LEU A 14 21.19 -17.43 -13.81
CA LEU A 14 21.23 -16.76 -12.52
C LEU A 14 21.38 -17.81 -11.43
N THR A 15 22.35 -17.64 -10.54
CA THR A 15 22.47 -18.50 -9.35
C THR A 15 21.21 -18.36 -8.49
N PRO A 16 20.71 -19.42 -7.84
CA PRO A 16 19.49 -19.38 -7.00
C PRO A 16 19.55 -18.27 -5.94
N ARG A 17 20.75 -17.99 -5.44
CA ARG A 17 21.03 -16.91 -4.49
C ARG A 17 20.74 -15.50 -5.02
N ARG A 18 20.99 -15.24 -6.31
CA ARG A 18 20.65 -13.97 -6.95
C ARG A 18 19.14 -13.83 -7.15
N VAL A 19 18.47 -14.93 -7.50
CA VAL A 19 17.01 -14.97 -7.60
C VAL A 19 16.38 -14.64 -6.25
N ALA A 20 16.83 -15.28 -5.17
CA ALA A 20 16.34 -15.01 -3.81
C ALA A 20 16.55 -13.56 -3.35
N LEU A 21 17.71 -12.96 -3.69
CA LEU A 21 17.96 -11.54 -3.40
C LEU A 21 17.03 -10.63 -4.20
N LEU A 22 16.85 -10.90 -5.49
CA LEU A 22 15.96 -10.13 -6.35
C LEU A 22 14.52 -10.23 -5.86
N THR A 23 14.04 -11.42 -5.48
CA THR A 23 12.68 -11.57 -4.93
C THR A 23 12.50 -10.80 -3.63
N ALA A 24 13.50 -10.81 -2.74
CA ALA A 24 13.44 -10.04 -1.49
C ALA A 24 13.44 -8.52 -1.76
N LEU A 25 14.25 -8.04 -2.70
CA LEU A 25 14.24 -6.63 -3.12
C LEU A 25 12.90 -6.24 -3.75
N THR A 26 12.34 -7.10 -4.61
CA THR A 26 11.03 -6.84 -5.22
C THR A 26 9.94 -6.77 -4.15
N ALA A 27 9.92 -7.71 -3.20
CA ALA A 27 8.97 -7.68 -2.09
C ALA A 27 9.12 -6.40 -1.26
N LEU A 28 10.36 -5.96 -0.98
CA LEU A 28 10.63 -4.71 -0.29
C LEU A 28 10.03 -3.51 -1.01
N VAL A 29 10.33 -3.38 -2.31
CA VAL A 29 9.86 -2.26 -3.14
C VAL A 29 8.35 -2.24 -3.24
N VAL A 30 7.72 -3.39 -3.48
CA VAL A 30 6.25 -3.50 -3.54
C VAL A 30 5.63 -3.12 -2.18
N GLY A 31 6.19 -3.62 -1.08
CA GLY A 31 5.70 -3.30 0.26
C GLY A 31 5.76 -1.79 0.56
N LEU A 32 6.88 -1.14 0.25
CA LEU A 32 7.04 0.30 0.39
C LEU A 32 6.10 1.10 -0.52
N ALA A 33 5.88 0.63 -1.76
CA ALA A 33 4.95 1.27 -2.68
C ALA A 33 3.51 1.25 -2.13
N LEU A 34 3.06 0.10 -1.59
CA LEU A 34 1.72 -0.01 -0.97
C LEU A 34 1.57 0.92 0.23
N LEU A 35 2.57 0.99 1.11
CA LEU A 35 2.56 1.92 2.24
C LEU A 35 2.56 3.39 1.77
N GLY A 36 3.34 3.69 0.73
CA GLY A 36 3.37 5.01 0.10
C GLY A 36 2.03 5.42 -0.49
N LEU A 37 1.28 4.47 -1.08
CA LEU A 37 -0.07 4.72 -1.59
C LEU A 37 -1.05 5.06 -0.47
N VAL A 38 -0.96 4.42 0.70
CA VAL A 38 -1.79 4.75 1.87
C VAL A 38 -1.48 6.16 2.38
N ALA A 39 -0.20 6.51 2.50
CA ALA A 39 0.21 7.86 2.89
C ALA A 39 -0.23 8.92 1.86
N LEU A 40 -0.11 8.60 0.57
CA LEU A 40 -0.55 9.47 -0.51
C LEU A 40 -2.06 9.67 -0.45
N GLN A 41 -2.84 8.59 -0.27
CA GLN A 41 -4.29 8.65 -0.07
C GLN A 41 -4.64 9.63 1.05
N TYR A 42 -4.08 9.46 2.25
CA TYR A 42 -4.29 10.39 3.36
C TYR A 42 -4.00 11.84 2.98
N SER A 43 -2.85 12.09 2.35
CA SER A 43 -2.46 13.46 1.96
C SER A 43 -3.43 14.08 0.94
N THR A 44 -3.94 13.28 0.01
CA THR A 44 -4.90 13.75 -1.00
C THR A 44 -6.25 14.09 -0.38
N LEU A 45 -6.76 13.26 0.54
CA LEU A 45 -7.99 13.53 1.28
C LEU A 45 -7.85 14.75 2.18
N ALA A 46 -6.73 14.87 2.89
CA ALA A 46 -6.45 16.01 3.76
C ALA A 46 -6.34 17.33 2.97
N ALA A 47 -5.77 17.30 1.76
CA ALA A 47 -5.67 18.47 0.89
C ALA A 47 -7.02 18.88 0.27
N GLN A 48 -7.89 17.90 0.01
CA GLN A 48 -9.25 18.14 -0.50
C GLN A 48 -10.21 18.63 0.58
N GLY A 49 -9.94 18.33 1.85
CA GLY A 49 -10.87 18.55 2.95
C GLY A 49 -11.77 17.34 3.14
N PHE A 50 -11.76 16.77 4.35
CA PHE A 50 -12.53 15.56 4.62
C PHE A 50 -14.05 15.78 4.52
N ASP A 51 -14.54 16.99 4.83
CA ASP A 51 -15.94 17.35 4.68
C ASP A 51 -16.40 17.27 3.21
N ASP A 52 -15.62 17.87 2.31
CA ASP A 52 -15.92 17.89 0.87
C ASP A 52 -15.92 16.48 0.27
N VAL A 53 -14.99 15.63 0.71
CA VAL A 53 -14.96 14.22 0.27
C VAL A 53 -16.16 13.44 0.79
N CYS A 54 -16.60 13.70 2.03
CA CYS A 54 -17.79 13.08 2.59
C CYS A 54 -19.07 13.48 1.85
N LEU A 55 -19.19 14.76 1.44
CA LEU A 55 -20.32 15.26 0.66
C LEU A 55 -20.34 14.74 -0.79
N ALA A 56 -19.17 14.58 -1.41
CA ALA A 56 -19.04 14.06 -2.77
C ALA A 56 -19.16 12.52 -2.86
N GLY A 57 -19.10 11.81 -1.73
CA GLY A 57 -19.15 10.36 -1.65
C GLY A 57 -20.50 9.77 -2.02
N VAL A 58 -20.56 9.05 -3.14
CA VAL A 58 -21.77 8.32 -3.57
C VAL A 58 -21.96 7.08 -2.70
N GLY A 59 -23.05 7.00 -1.93
CA GLY A 59 -23.41 5.85 -1.09
C GLY A 59 -22.94 5.90 0.37
N SER A 60 -22.23 6.96 0.79
CA SER A 60 -21.87 7.22 2.19
C SER A 60 -22.84 8.15 2.92
N VAL A 61 -23.85 8.67 2.20
CA VAL A 61 -24.94 9.48 2.75
C VAL A 61 -25.99 8.51 3.33
N PRO A 62 -26.34 8.64 4.62
CA PRO A 62 -27.44 7.87 5.21
C PRO A 62 -28.73 8.03 4.40
N ALA A 63 -29.53 6.97 4.28
CA ALA A 63 -30.79 6.99 3.51
C ALA A 63 -31.83 7.96 4.08
N GLU A 64 -31.71 8.27 5.38
CA GLU A 64 -32.39 9.37 6.05
C GLU A 64 -31.59 10.65 5.73
N GLU A 65 -32.14 11.59 4.96
CA GLU A 65 -31.47 12.80 4.46
C GLU A 65 -30.96 13.71 5.61
N GLY A 66 -29.83 13.36 6.20
CA GLY A 66 -29.16 14.07 7.29
C GLY A 66 -28.14 15.11 6.80
N SER A 67 -27.69 15.98 7.72
CA SER A 67 -26.63 16.96 7.44
C SER A 67 -25.27 16.41 7.85
N LEU A 68 -24.23 16.71 7.07
CA LEU A 68 -22.86 16.35 7.45
C LEU A 68 -22.42 17.26 8.60
N VAL A 69 -21.99 16.64 9.70
CA VAL A 69 -21.43 17.36 10.87
C VAL A 69 -19.93 17.56 10.68
N ALA A 70 -19.21 16.50 10.31
CA ALA A 70 -17.77 16.53 10.08
C ALA A 70 -17.27 15.28 9.34
N GLY A 71 -16.32 15.46 8.43
CA GLY A 71 -15.44 14.45 7.89
C GLY A 71 -14.11 14.44 8.65
N SER A 72 -13.53 13.26 8.85
CA SER A 72 -12.20 13.12 9.44
C SER A 72 -11.49 11.85 8.96
N TRP A 73 -10.23 11.69 9.34
CA TRP A 73 -9.47 10.47 9.08
C TRP A 73 -9.51 9.53 10.29
N SER A 74 -9.90 8.28 10.05
CA SER A 74 -9.80 7.20 11.02
C SER A 74 -8.47 6.46 10.85
N TRP A 75 -7.83 6.15 11.97
CA TRP A 75 -6.60 5.36 12.01
C TRP A 75 -6.86 3.86 12.15
N TRP A 76 -8.09 3.48 12.51
CA TRP A 76 -8.47 2.08 12.68
C TRP A 76 -10.00 1.89 12.59
N PRO A 77 -10.53 1.40 11.46
CA PRO A 77 -9.84 1.12 10.19
C PRO A 77 -9.30 2.39 9.53
N LEU A 78 -8.23 2.28 8.74
CA LEU A 78 -7.66 3.37 7.95
C LEU A 78 -8.64 3.81 6.86
N GLY A 79 -9.00 5.10 6.86
CA GLY A 79 -9.85 5.68 5.82
C GLY A 79 -10.56 6.95 6.26
N GLY A 80 -11.34 7.54 5.36
CA GLY A 80 -12.22 8.66 5.70
C GLY A 80 -13.42 8.19 6.51
N THR A 81 -13.75 8.91 7.58
CA THR A 81 -14.98 8.70 8.35
C THR A 81 -15.83 9.97 8.28
N CYS A 82 -17.14 9.79 8.15
CA CYS A 82 -18.09 10.88 7.98
C CYS A 82 -19.12 10.82 9.11
N ARG A 83 -19.22 11.89 9.90
CA ARG A 83 -20.23 12.05 10.95
C ARG A 83 -21.43 12.78 10.41
N TRP A 84 -22.59 12.17 10.54
CA TRP A 84 -23.87 12.70 10.06
C TRP A 84 -24.83 12.92 11.23
N GLU A 85 -25.62 13.98 11.15
CA GLU A 85 -26.79 14.19 12.00
C GLU A 85 -28.04 13.91 11.15
N LEU A 86 -28.82 12.92 11.58
CA LEU A 86 -30.06 12.51 10.92
C LEU A 86 -31.18 13.51 11.22
N LEU A 87 -32.29 13.41 10.48
CA LEU A 87 -33.47 14.26 10.65
C LEU A 87 -34.12 14.18 12.04
N ASP A 88 -33.91 13.07 12.76
CA ASP A 88 -34.39 12.86 14.12
C ASP A 88 -33.43 13.42 15.20
N GLY A 89 -32.33 14.06 14.78
CA GLY A 89 -31.28 14.59 15.65
C GLY A 89 -30.30 13.54 16.16
N THR A 90 -30.39 12.29 15.69
CA THR A 90 -29.39 11.27 16.04
C THR A 90 -28.11 11.48 15.26
N VAL A 91 -26.97 11.25 15.93
CA VAL A 91 -25.65 11.37 15.30
C VAL A 91 -25.11 9.97 15.01
N VAL A 92 -24.73 9.74 13.76
CA VAL A 92 -24.19 8.46 13.30
C VAL A 92 -22.84 8.69 12.63
N ASP A 93 -21.85 7.89 13.03
CA ASP A 93 -20.53 7.86 12.41
C ASP A 93 -20.51 6.77 11.33
N SER A 94 -20.29 7.18 10.07
CA SER A 94 -20.01 6.27 8.96
C SER A 94 -18.53 5.96 8.95
N ALA A 95 -18.19 4.74 9.37
CA ALA A 95 -16.81 4.25 9.44
C ALA A 95 -16.30 3.83 8.05
N PRO A 96 -14.99 3.99 7.77
CA PRO A 96 -14.40 3.47 6.55
C PRO A 96 -14.42 1.93 6.53
N ASP A 97 -14.27 1.39 5.33
CA ASP A 97 -14.05 -0.04 5.15
C ASP A 97 -12.63 -0.49 5.57
N TRP A 98 -12.38 -1.80 5.51
CA TRP A 98 -11.10 -2.39 5.86
C TRP A 98 -10.10 -2.45 4.71
N SER A 99 -10.43 -1.92 3.52
CA SER A 99 -9.63 -2.11 2.31
C SER A 99 -8.26 -1.44 2.42
N THR A 100 -8.22 -0.14 2.77
CA THR A 100 -6.96 0.60 2.98
C THR A 100 -6.14 -0.01 4.12
N THR A 101 -6.80 -0.49 5.18
CA THR A 101 -6.12 -1.18 6.29
C THR A 101 -5.45 -2.47 5.84
N ALA A 102 -6.15 -3.30 5.06
CA ALA A 102 -5.61 -4.53 4.50
C ALA A 102 -4.41 -4.27 3.57
N VAL A 103 -4.48 -3.20 2.76
CA VAL A 103 -3.37 -2.75 1.91
C VAL A 103 -2.17 -2.34 2.75
N ALA A 104 -2.38 -1.56 3.81
CA ALA A 104 -1.31 -1.14 4.72
C ALA A 104 -0.62 -2.34 5.39
N ILE A 105 -1.39 -3.29 5.91
CA ILE A 105 -0.87 -4.51 6.53
C ILE A 105 -0.07 -5.34 5.53
N THR A 106 -0.60 -5.54 4.33
CA THR A 106 0.08 -6.28 3.25
C THR A 106 1.38 -5.59 2.85
N GLY A 107 1.36 -4.27 2.69
CA GLY A 107 2.53 -3.45 2.42
C GLY A 107 3.61 -3.61 3.49
N ALA A 108 3.22 -3.49 4.76
CA ALA A 108 4.13 -3.67 5.90
C ALA A 108 4.74 -5.08 5.93
N ALA A 109 3.94 -6.12 5.72
CA ALA A 109 4.41 -7.51 5.71
C ALA A 109 5.43 -7.75 4.58
N LEU A 110 5.14 -7.28 3.36
CA LEU A 110 6.05 -7.41 2.22
C LEU A 110 7.35 -6.63 2.43
N ALA A 111 7.26 -5.41 2.97
CA ALA A 111 8.43 -4.60 3.29
C ALA A 111 9.34 -5.31 4.31
N LEU A 112 8.75 -5.84 5.40
CA LEU A 112 9.50 -6.57 6.43
C LEU A 112 10.17 -7.83 5.86
N LEU A 113 9.45 -8.63 5.07
CA LEU A 113 10.01 -9.82 4.42
C LEU A 113 11.16 -9.45 3.48
N GLY A 114 11.03 -8.34 2.75
CA GLY A 114 12.08 -7.83 1.87
C GLY A 114 13.32 -7.35 2.63
N VAL A 115 13.16 -6.62 3.73
CA VAL A 115 14.26 -6.21 4.62
C VAL A 115 14.99 -7.42 5.20
N VAL A 116 14.24 -8.37 5.77
CA VAL A 116 14.83 -9.58 6.38
C VAL A 116 15.55 -10.41 5.32
N GLY A 117 14.94 -10.63 4.15
CA GLY A 117 15.54 -11.40 3.06
C GLY A 117 16.82 -10.77 2.50
N THR A 118 16.83 -9.46 2.33
CA THR A 118 18.03 -8.73 1.87
C THR A 118 19.14 -8.74 2.92
N ALA A 119 18.82 -8.51 4.20
CA ALA A 119 19.78 -8.58 5.29
C ALA A 119 20.43 -9.96 5.41
N LEU A 120 19.63 -11.03 5.38
CA LEU A 120 20.14 -12.41 5.40
C LEU A 120 21.06 -12.70 4.21
N ALA A 121 20.67 -12.30 3.00
CA ALA A 121 21.48 -12.50 1.81
C ALA A 121 22.86 -11.80 1.90
N LEU A 122 22.90 -10.59 2.48
CA LEU A 122 24.13 -9.85 2.73
C LEU A 122 25.00 -10.52 3.80
N LEU A 123 24.41 -10.97 4.91
CA LEU A 123 25.13 -11.65 6.00
C LEU A 123 25.75 -12.98 5.53
N VAL A 124 25.01 -13.81 4.80
CA VAL A 124 25.54 -15.04 4.20
C VAL A 124 26.65 -14.72 3.19
N ARG A 125 26.65 -13.52 2.57
CA ARG A 125 27.69 -13.15 1.59
C ARG A 125 28.99 -12.75 2.27
N ARG A 126 28.87 -12.12 3.45
CA ARG A 126 30.01 -11.80 4.30
C ARG A 126 30.67 -13.05 4.87
N ARG A 127 29.91 -14.08 5.26
CA ARG A 127 30.45 -15.33 5.81
C ARG A 127 31.09 -16.28 4.79
N ALA A 128 30.74 -16.14 3.51
CA ALA A 128 31.26 -16.98 2.42
C ALA A 128 32.49 -16.37 1.71
N ARG A 129 32.93 -15.19 2.15
CA ARG A 129 34.17 -14.54 1.74
C ARG A 129 35.19 -14.70 2.86
#